data_AF-A0A2Z5QYU8-F1
#
_entry.id   AF-A0A2Z5QYU8-F1
#
_cell.length_a   1.000
_cell.length_b   1.000
_cell.length_c   1.000
_cell.angle_alpha   90.00
_cell.angle_beta   90.00
_cell.angle_gamma   90.00
#
_symmetry.space_group_name_H-M   'P 1'
#
loop_
_entity.id
_entity.type
_entity.pdbx_description
1 polymer ?
#
loop_
_entity_poly.entity_id
_entity_poly.type
_entity_poly.pdbx_seq_one_letter_code
_entity_poly.pdbx_strand_id
1 'polypeptide(L)' 'MSEQEIEDYVATGEPLQVAGSFTLDGYGAAFIRGVYGEPHAVIGLSVNALKDMLSRLGVPLSALWAEPAG' A
#
# COMPACT_ATOMS: atom_id res chain seq x y z
N MET A 1 -13.36 -15.85 -0.29
CA MET A 1 -12.33 -16.85 -0.58
C MET A 1 -12.88 -18.20 -0.20
N SER A 2 -12.77 -19.16 -1.11
CA SER A 2 -12.91 -20.58 -0.86
C SER A 2 -11.66 -21.12 -0.14
N GLU A 3 -11.75 -22.33 0.41
CA GLU A 3 -10.62 -22.99 1.06
C GLU A 3 -9.47 -23.23 0.08
N GLN A 4 -9.76 -23.65 -1.16
CA GLN A 4 -8.76 -23.81 -2.21
C GLN A 4 -8.03 -22.50 -2.53
N GLU A 5 -8.74 -21.37 -2.62
CA GLU A 5 -8.12 -20.05 -2.86
C GLU A 5 -7.19 -19.63 -1.71
N ILE A 6 -7.49 -20.05 -0.48
CA ILE A 6 -6.62 -19.80 0.68
C ILE A 6 -5.36 -20.65 0.57
N GLU A 7 -5.48 -21.95 0.28
CA GLU A 7 -4.34 -22.86 0.11
C GLU A 7 -3.41 -22.39 -1.03
N ASP A 8 -3.99 -22.04 -2.18
CA ASP A 8 -3.25 -21.53 -3.33
C ASP A 8 -2.50 -20.24 -2.98
N TYR A 9 -3.15 -19.32 -2.25
CA TYR A 9 -2.51 -18.07 -1.84
C TYR A 9 -1.39 -18.30 -0.82
N VAL A 10 -1.60 -19.18 0.18
CA VAL A 10 -0.57 -19.54 1.16
C VAL A 10 0.63 -20.19 0.48
N ALA A 11 0.41 -21.03 -0.54
CA ALA A 11 1.48 -21.67 -1.31
C ALA A 11 2.40 -20.66 -2.03
N THR A 12 1.94 -19.43 -2.29
CA THR A 12 2.81 -18.35 -2.84
C THR A 12 3.87 -17.87 -1.84
N GLY A 13 3.66 -18.09 -0.53
CA GLY A 13 4.51 -17.57 0.54
C GLY A 13 4.35 -16.07 0.83
N GLU A 14 3.72 -15.29 -0.06
CA GLU A 14 3.43 -13.87 0.12
C GLU A 14 2.73 -13.54 1.45
N PRO A 15 1.63 -14.22 1.85
CA PRO A 15 0.89 -13.87 3.06
C PRO A 15 1.67 -14.05 4.37
N LEU A 16 2.81 -14.73 4.33
CA LEU A 16 3.67 -14.97 5.50
C LEU A 16 4.67 -13.83 5.75
N GLN A 17 4.86 -12.94 4.77
CA GLN A 17 5.86 -11.87 4.81
C GLN A 17 5.27 -10.49 5.13
N VAL A 18 3.96 -10.40 5.31
CA VAL A 18 3.24 -9.12 5.39
C VAL A 18 2.23 -9.11 6.54
N ALA A 19 1.97 -7.93 7.09
CA ALA A 19 0.98 -7.75 8.15
C ALA A 19 -0.42 -8.06 7.63
N GLY A 20 -1.19 -8.84 8.39
CA GLY A 20 -2.57 -9.18 8.04
C GLY A 20 -2.71 -10.17 6.87
N SER A 21 -1.60 -10.72 6.37
CA SER A 21 -1.57 -11.73 5.31
C SER A 21 -2.26 -11.29 4.00
N PHE A 22 -2.10 -10.03 3.62
CA PHE A 22 -2.48 -9.56 2.29
C PHE A 22 -1.58 -8.40 1.82
N THR A 23 -1.51 -8.21 0.51
CA THR A 23 -0.88 -7.05 -0.14
C THR A 23 -1.91 -6.35 -1.04
N LEU A 24 -1.75 -5.03 -1.25
CA LEU A 24 -2.60 -4.28 -2.17
C LEU A 24 -2.14 -4.39 -3.63
N ASP A 25 -0.89 -4.78 -3.84
CA ASP A 25 -0.17 -4.74 -5.11
C ASP A 25 0.45 -6.10 -5.49
N GLY A 26 0.25 -7.15 -4.69
CA GLY A 26 0.65 -8.53 -4.98
C GLY A 26 -0.53 -9.47 -5.24
N TYR A 27 -0.35 -10.77 -5.00
CA TYR A 27 -1.38 -11.79 -5.24
C TYR A 27 -2.63 -11.59 -4.37
N GLY A 28 -2.45 -11.09 -3.14
CA GLY A 28 -3.55 -10.79 -2.22
C GLY A 28 -4.57 -9.80 -2.78
N ALA A 29 -4.17 -8.94 -3.73
CA ALA A 29 -5.04 -7.95 -4.36
C ALA A 29 -6.26 -8.57 -5.04
N ALA A 30 -6.15 -9.81 -5.54
CA ALA A 30 -7.25 -10.53 -6.17
C ALA A 30 -8.47 -10.73 -5.25
N PHE A 31 -8.27 -10.69 -3.93
CA PHE A 31 -9.31 -10.91 -2.93
C PHE A 31 -9.88 -9.63 -2.32
N ILE A 32 -9.36 -8.46 -2.72
CA ILE A 32 -9.74 -7.16 -2.16
C ILE A 32 -10.89 -6.56 -2.98
N ARG A 33 -12.05 -6.41 -2.35
CA ARG A 33 -13.24 -5.81 -2.98
C ARG A 33 -13.21 -4.29 -3.04
N GLY A 34 -12.41 -3.67 -2.18
CA GLY A 34 -12.24 -2.22 -2.12
C GLY A 34 -11.53 -1.78 -0.86
N VAL A 35 -11.01 -0.55 -0.90
CA VAL A 35 -10.40 0.13 0.24
C VAL A 35 -11.21 1.40 0.52
N TYR A 36 -11.62 1.58 1.76
CA TYR A 36 -12.28 2.81 2.20
C TYR A 36 -11.28 3.66 3.00
N GLY A 37 -10.98 4.86 2.52
CA GLY A 37 -9.95 5.74 3.08
C GLY A 37 -8.78 5.94 2.11
N GLU A 38 -7.55 5.95 2.61
CA GLU A 38 -6.34 6.18 1.82
C GLU A 38 -5.54 4.87 1.62
N PRO A 39 -5.45 4.34 0.38
CA PRO A 39 -4.70 3.11 0.10
C PRO A 39 -3.21 3.18 0.44
N HIS A 40 -2.56 4.33 0.26
CA HIS A 40 -1.15 4.49 0.61
C HIS A 40 -0.89 4.28 2.12
N ALA A 41 -1.88 4.62 2.97
CA ALA A 41 -1.78 4.35 4.40
C ALA A 41 -1.77 2.84 4.72
N VAL A 42 -2.43 2.01 3.90
CA VAL A 42 -2.39 0.54 4.01
C VAL A 42 -1.03 -0.01 3.55
N ILE A 43 -0.43 0.59 2.52
CA ILE A 43 0.94 0.25 2.08
C ILE A 43 1.97 0.61 3.16
N GLY A 44 1.70 1.66 3.94
CA GLY A 44 2.49 2.01 5.13
C GLY A 44 2.73 3.51 5.33
N LEU A 45 2.26 4.37 4.43
CA LEU A 45 2.44 5.82 4.54
C LEU A 45 1.27 6.59 3.93
N SER A 46 0.60 7.41 4.74
CA SER A 46 -0.35 8.39 4.22
C SER A 46 0.41 9.54 3.53
N VAL A 47 0.27 9.63 2.21
CA VAL A 47 0.85 10.71 1.39
C VAL A 47 0.12 12.02 1.65
N ASN A 48 -1.20 11.96 1.89
CA ASN A 48 -1.99 13.14 2.22
C ASN A 48 -1.61 13.71 3.59
N ALA A 49 -1.48 12.87 4.62
CA ALA A 49 -1.04 13.32 5.94
C ALA A 49 0.40 13.87 5.88
N LEU A 50 1.31 13.20 5.15
CA LEU A 50 2.66 13.70 4.95
C LEU A 50 2.67 15.08 4.29
N LYS A 51 1.90 15.26 3.21
CA LYS A 51 1.74 16.56 2.54
C LYS A 51 1.26 17.64 3.50
N ASP A 52 0.25 17.35 4.32
CA ASP A 52 -0.30 18.31 5.28
C ASP A 52 0.72 18.67 6.37
N MET A 53 1.49 17.69 6.86
CA MET A 53 2.56 17.91 7.84
C MET A 53 3.69 18.76 7.25
N LEU A 54 4.14 18.48 6.03
CA LEU A 54 5.16 19.27 5.34
C LEU A 54 4.68 20.71 5.10
N SER A 55 3.42 20.87 4.70
CA SER A 55 2.81 22.18 4.47
C SER A 55 2.79 23.02 5.75
N ARG A 56 2.52 22.41 6.91
CA ARG A 56 2.59 23.09 8.23
C ARG A 56 4.00 23.55 8.58
N LEU A 57 5.03 22.90 8.04
CA LEU A 57 6.43 23.28 8.18
C LEU A 57 6.89 24.25 7.08
N GLY A 58 5.99 24.70 6.20
CA GLY A 58 6.32 25.61 5.10
C GLY A 58 7.04 24.92 3.93
N VAL A 59 7.05 23.59 3.87
CA VAL A 59 7.68 22.81 2.81
C VAL A 59 6.60 22.31 1.84
N PRO A 60 6.53 22.81 0.60
CA PRO A 60 5.61 22.25 -0.39
C PRO A 60 6.10 20.87 -0.84
N LEU A 61 5.20 19.89 -0.95
CA LEU A 61 5.55 18.53 -1.37
C LEU A 61 6.28 18.49 -2.72
N SER A 62 5.93 19.39 -3.64
CA SER A 62 6.55 19.48 -4.96
C SER A 62 8.03 19.88 -4.92
N ALA A 63 8.52 20.48 -3.83
CA ALA A 63 9.95 20.75 -3.66
C ALA A 63 10.78 19.46 -3.50
N LEU A 64 10.13 18.31 -3.24
CA LEU A 64 10.79 17.01 -3.08
C LEU A 64 10.76 16.16 -4.36
N TRP A 65 10.20 16.66 -5.47
CA TRP A 65 10.19 15.93 -6.73
C TRP A 65 11.59 15.89 -7.32
N ALA A 66 12.08 14.69 -7.62
CA ALA A 66 13.30 14.50 -8.38
C ALA A 66 12.99 14.54 -9.88
N GLU A 67 13.94 15.05 -10.67
CA GLU A 67 13.93 14.86 -12.12
C GLU A 67 13.90 13.34 -12.42
N PRO A 68 13.18 12.89 -13.46
CA PRO A 68 13.23 11.50 -13.88
C PRO A 68 14.68 11.11 -14.16
N ALA A 69 15.12 9.96 -13.62
CA ALA A 69 16.38 9.38 -14.07
C ALA A 69 16.22 9.06 -15.57
N GLY A 70 17.04 9.70 -16.40
CA GLY A 70 17.05 9.52 -17.86
C GLY A 70 17.45 8.12 -18.28
#